data_AF-A0A2E5U1S5-F1
#
_entry.id   AF-A0A2E5U1S5-F1
#
_cell.length_a   1.000
_cell.length_b   1.000
_cell.length_c   1.000
_cell.angle_alpha   90.00
_cell.angle_beta   90.00
_cell.angle_gamma   90.00
#
_symmetry.space_group_name_H-M   'P 1'
#
loop_
_entity.id
_entity.type
_entity.pdbx_description
1 polymer ?
#
loop_
_entity_poly.entity_id
_entity_poly.type
_entity_poly.pdbx_seq_one_letter_code
_entity_poly.pdbx_strand_id
1 'polypeptide(L)' 'MQKNNENFEFYLNELEKTIRKLESKDITLDQSISLFEEGAKLAKKCESILNDANLKIKEIQSDFSEQNTEEL' A
#
# COMPACT_ATOMS: atom_id res chain seq x y z
N MET A 1 17.91 -10.65 -8.02
CA MET A 1 16.51 -10.37 -7.63
C MET A 1 16.53 -9.88 -6.18
N GLN A 2 16.44 -8.58 -5.95
CA GLN A 2 16.44 -8.04 -4.58
C GLN A 2 15.10 -8.39 -3.92
N LYS A 3 15.15 -9.29 -2.92
CA LYS A 3 14.07 -9.54 -1.97
C LYS A 3 13.97 -8.35 -1.02
N ASN A 4 13.31 -7.28 -1.44
CA ASN A 4 12.80 -6.30 -0.50
C ASN A 4 11.44 -6.84 -0.01
N ASN A 5 11.45 -7.46 1.17
CA ASN A 5 10.30 -8.08 1.83
C ASN A 5 9.24 -7.06 2.33
N GLU A 6 9.23 -5.83 1.81
CA GLU A 6 8.37 -4.73 2.26
C GLU A 6 7.84 -3.93 1.05
N ASN A 7 7.44 -4.62 -0.01
CA ASN A 7 6.77 -4.01 -1.17
C ASN A 7 5.25 -3.98 -0.99
N PHE A 8 4.55 -3.37 -1.95
CA PHE A 8 3.09 -3.26 -1.93
C PHE A 8 2.42 -4.62 -1.79
N GLU A 9 2.84 -5.60 -2.58
CA GLU A 9 2.26 -6.95 -2.59
C GLU A 9 2.43 -7.66 -1.25
N PHE A 10 3.58 -7.46 -0.58
CA PHE A 10 3.82 -7.99 0.76
C PHE A 10 2.84 -7.39 1.77
N TYR A 11 2.76 -6.06 1.86
CA TYR A 11 1.89 -5.39 2.83
C TYR A 11 0.41 -5.66 2.56
N LEU A 12 0.00 -5.76 1.29
CA LEU A 12 -1.36 -6.15 0.91
C LEU A 12 -1.68 -7.57 1.38
N ASN A 13 -0.77 -8.53 1.16
CA ASN A 13 -0.95 -9.90 1.61
C ASN A 13 -1.04 -10.02 3.15
N GLU A 14 -0.22 -9.27 3.90
CA GLU A 14 -0.34 -9.25 5.36
C GLU A 14 -1.64 -8.59 5.83
N LEU A 15 -2.12 -7.55 5.14
CA LEU A 15 -3.41 -6.92 5.43
C LEU A 15 -4.56 -7.91 5.22
N GLU A 16 -4.57 -8.61 4.09
CA GLU A 16 -5.58 -9.65 3.80
C GLU A 16 -5.59 -10.76 4.86
N LYS A 17 -4.42 -11.22 5.32
CA LYS A 17 -4.32 -12.19 6.41
C LYS A 17 -4.90 -11.64 7.72
N THR A 18 -4.64 -10.38 8.02
CA THR A 18 -5.15 -9.70 9.22
C THR A 18 -6.68 -9.61 9.17
N ILE A 19 -7.25 -9.25 8.03
CA ILE A 19 -8.70 -9.22 7.80
C ILE A 19 -9.31 -10.62 7.99
N ARG A 20 -8.72 -11.66 7.38
CA ARG A 20 -9.20 -13.04 7.56
C ARG A 20 -9.22 -13.49 9.02
N LYS A 21 -8.23 -13.04 9.82
CA LYS A 21 -8.20 -13.32 11.27
C LYS A 21 -9.31 -12.56 12.01
N LEU A 22 -9.57 -11.30 11.64
CA LEU A 22 -10.66 -10.50 12.20
C LEU A 22 -12.05 -11.09 11.91
N GLU A 23 -12.21 -11.76 10.77
CA GLU A 23 -13.45 -12.45 10.38
C GLU A 23 -13.65 -13.81 11.07
N SER A 24 -12.64 -14.29 11.82
CA SER A 24 -12.74 -15.54 12.56
C SER A 24 -13.75 -15.45 13.71
N LYS A 25 -14.53 -16.50 13.91
CA LYS A 25 -15.56 -16.57 14.97
C LYS A 25 -15.01 -16.74 16.38
N ASP A 26 -13.74 -17.14 16.50
CA ASP A 26 -13.11 -17.49 17.79
C ASP A 26 -12.15 -16.39 18.30
N ILE A 27 -12.36 -15.14 17.91
CA ILE A 27 -11.52 -14.01 18.32
C ILE A 27 -12.06 -13.31 19.57
N THR A 28 -11.18 -12.97 20.52
CA THR A 28 -11.55 -12.16 21.69
C THR A 28 -11.58 -10.67 21.37
N LEU A 29 -12.21 -9.86 22.24
CA LEU A 29 -12.25 -8.40 22.07
C LEU A 29 -10.84 -7.78 22.05
N ASP A 30 -9.94 -8.19 22.94
CA ASP A 30 -8.58 -7.64 22.97
C ASP A 30 -7.79 -8.00 21.70
N GLN A 31 -8.00 -9.21 21.18
CA GLN A 31 -7.41 -9.64 19.93
C GLN A 31 -7.97 -8.86 18.73
N SER A 32 -9.28 -8.58 18.71
CA SER A 32 -9.89 -7.82 17.61
C SER A 32 -9.39 -6.37 17.57
N ILE A 33 -9.19 -5.73 18.74
CA ILE A 33 -8.56 -4.41 18.84
C ILE A 33 -7.12 -4.46 18.30
N SER A 34 -6.34 -5.46 18.72
CA SER A 34 -4.94 -5.60 18.30
C SER A 34 -4.81 -5.80 16.78
N LEU A 35 -5.62 -6.68 16.20
CA LEU A 35 -5.63 -6.91 14.75
C LEU A 35 -6.15 -5.71 13.96
N PHE A 36 -7.11 -4.95 14.51
CA PHE A 36 -7.57 -3.73 13.87
C PHE A 36 -6.45 -2.69 13.78
N GLU A 37 -5.69 -2.48 14.86
CA GLU A 37 -4.53 -1.59 14.85
C GLU A 37 -3.46 -2.05 13.85
N GLU A 38 -3.18 -3.35 13.78
CA GLU A 38 -2.27 -3.93 12.80
C GLU A 38 -2.76 -3.70 11.37
N GLY A 39 -4.04 -3.98 11.09
CA GLY A 39 -4.67 -3.75 9.79
C GLY A 39 -4.61 -2.29 9.38
N ALA A 40 -4.87 -1.35 10.30
CA ALA A 40 -4.77 0.08 10.01
C ALA A 40 -3.33 0.51 9.67
N LYS A 41 -2.32 -0.04 10.35
CA LYS A 41 -0.91 0.21 10.04
C LYS A 41 -0.54 -0.32 8.65
N LEU A 42 -0.96 -1.54 8.32
CA LEU A 42 -0.70 -2.17 7.02
C LEU A 42 -1.37 -1.39 5.88
N ALA A 43 -2.64 -1.00 6.05
CA ALA A 43 -3.36 -0.16 5.08
C ALA A 43 -2.64 1.17 4.81
N LYS A 44 -2.16 1.83 5.87
CA LYS A 44 -1.38 3.08 5.74
C LYS A 44 -0.05 2.87 4.97
N LYS A 45 0.59 1.71 5.12
CA LYS A 45 1.79 1.37 4.34
C LYS A 45 1.47 1.20 2.86
N CYS A 46 0.40 0.49 2.54
CA CYS A 46 -0.08 0.36 1.16
C CYS A 46 -0.39 1.73 0.54
N GLU A 47 -1.11 2.58 1.26
CA GLU A 47 -1.44 3.94 0.81
C GLU A 47 -0.18 4.77 0.52
N SER A 48 0.83 4.73 1.41
CA SER A 48 2.10 5.43 1.19
C SER A 48 2.78 4.98 -0.11
N ILE A 49 2.84 3.67 -0.36
CA ILE A 49 3.49 3.13 -1.57
C ILE A 49 2.72 3.54 -2.83
N LEU A 50 1.39 3.52 -2.79
CA LEU A 50 0.55 3.97 -3.89
C LEU A 50 0.72 5.47 -4.16
N ASN A 51 0.83 6.28 -3.11
CA ASN A 51 1.06 7.72 -3.25
C ASN A 51 2.42 8.01 -3.91
N ASP A 52 3.48 7.33 -3.47
CA ASP A 52 4.81 7.48 -4.07
C ASP A 52 4.81 7.06 -5.55
N ALA A 53 4.14 5.95 -5.87
CA ALA A 53 3.98 5.50 -7.25
C ALA A 53 3.19 6.51 -8.11
N ASN A 54 2.12 7.08 -7.57
CA ASN A 54 1.32 8.10 -8.24
C ASN A 54 2.10 9.41 -8.47
N LEU A 55 2.91 9.84 -7.51
CA LEU A 55 3.79 11.01 -7.66
C LEU A 55 4.77 10.79 -8.82
N LYS A 56 5.43 9.62 -8.85
CA LYS A 56 6.36 9.28 -9.93
C LYS A 56 5.69 9.24 -11.30
N ILE A 57 4.46 8.73 -11.39
CA ILE A 57 3.68 8.76 -12.65
C ILE A 57 3.41 10.20 -13.07
N LYS A 58 3.02 11.08 -12.14
CA LYS A 58 2.76 12.50 -12.44
C LYS A 58 4.01 13.23 -12.90
N GLU A 59 5.16 12.98 -12.29
CA GLU A 59 6.44 13.54 -12.73
C GLU A 59 6.76 13.13 -14.17
N ILE A 60 6.67 11.83 -14.48
CA ILE A 60 6.89 11.32 -15.85
C ILE A 60 5.91 11.94 -16.85
N GLN A 61 4.64 12.12 -16.47
CA GLN A 61 3.64 12.77 -17.32
C GLN A 61 3.95 14.24 -17.57
N SER A 62 4.42 14.96 -16.54
CA SER A 62 4.84 16.36 -16.66
C SER A 62 6.02 16.49 -17.60
N ASP A 63 7.07 15.69 -17.38
CA ASP A 63 8.27 15.67 -18.22
C ASP A 63 7.93 15.36 -19.68
N PHE A 64 7.04 14.38 -19.92
CA PHE A 64 6.58 14.04 -21.26
C PHE A 64 5.79 15.19 -21.92
N SER A 65 4.99 15.93 -21.15
CA SER A 65 4.22 17.06 -21.68
C SER A 65 5.09 18.27 -22.03
N GLU A 66 6.14 18.55 -21.26
CA GLU A 66 7.06 19.66 -21.51
C GLU A 66 7.89 19.43 -22.77
N GLN A 67 8.36 18.20 -23.00
CA GLN A 67 9.13 17.79 -24.18
C GLN A 67 8.34 17.94 -25.50
N ASN A 68 7.00 17.98 -25.43
CA ASN A 68 6.14 18.01 -26.61
C ASN A 68 5.69 19.44 -27.00
N THR A 69 6.11 20.45 -26.24
CA THR A 69 5.79 21.87 -26.46
C THR A 69 6.89 22.68 -27.14
N GLU A 70 8.10 22.12 -27.31
CA GLU A 70 9.23 22.82 -27.96
C GLU A 70 9.37 22.54 -29.47
N GLU A 71 8.43 21.82 -30.09
CA GLU A 71 8.46 21.45 -31.53
C GLU A 71 7.41 22.17 -32.42
N LEU A 72 6.92 23.36 -32.03
CA LEU A 72 6.05 24.22 -32.85
C LEU A 72 6.53 25.67 -32.94
#